data_AF-A0A9P5JPK9-F1
#
_entry.id   AF-A0A9P5JPK9-F1
#
_cell.length_a   1.000
_cell.length_b   1.000
_cell.length_c   1.000
_cell.angle_alpha   90.00
_cell.angle_beta   90.00
_cell.angle_gamma   90.00
#
_symmetry.space_group_name_H-M   'P 1'
#
loop_
_entity.id
_entity.type
_entity.pdbx_description
1 polymer ?
#
loop_
_entity_poly.entity_id
_entity_poly.type
_entity_poly.pdbx_seq_one_letter_code
_entity_poly.pdbx_strand_id
1 'polypeptide(L)'
;FKRSALPLHVDFTHTPPSIETEEKAEAEGKSVVEAGMIGSVTMLPATFSSGTLGWKATKHLAIELTDPETGKKTKVNVQVQINALVKGSKPEAGGKDAEDDEEAEEAAAAEAA
;
A
#
# COMPACT_ATOMS: atom_id res chain seq x y z
N PHE A 1 -12.48 0.30 -15.16
CA PHE A 1 -11.23 0.00 -14.42
C PHE A 1 -11.50 -0.60 -13.04
N LYS A 2 -12.24 0.08 -12.15
CA LYS A 2 -12.54 -0.41 -10.79
C LYS A 2 -13.12 -1.84 -10.72
N ARG A 3 -13.93 -2.26 -11.71
CA ARG A 3 -14.52 -3.61 -11.80
C ARG A 3 -13.59 -4.72 -12.32
N SER A 4 -12.47 -4.37 -12.95
CA SER A 4 -11.61 -5.31 -13.68
C SER A 4 -10.19 -5.37 -13.15
N ALA A 5 -9.72 -4.30 -12.50
CA ALA A 5 -8.41 -4.25 -11.88
C ALA A 5 -8.45 -4.99 -10.54
N LEU A 6 -7.47 -5.87 -10.31
CA LEU A 6 -7.27 -6.51 -9.01
C LEU A 6 -6.55 -5.56 -8.06
N PRO A 7 -6.73 -5.71 -6.73
CA PRO A 7 -5.93 -4.96 -5.75
C PRO A 7 -4.43 -5.20 -5.91
N LEU A 8 -3.61 -4.23 -5.47
CA LEU A 8 -2.16 -4.40 -5.34
C LEU A 8 -1.79 -4.49 -3.86
N HIS A 9 -0.86 -5.36 -3.51
CA HIS A 9 -0.38 -5.48 -2.13
C HIS A 9 1.02 -4.89 -2.04
N VAL A 10 1.25 -4.11 -0.98
CA VAL A 10 2.55 -3.51 -0.68
C VAL A 10 2.92 -3.90 0.75
N ASP A 11 4.07 -4.56 0.89
CA ASP A 11 4.64 -4.91 2.17
C ASP A 11 5.77 -3.93 2.51
N PHE A 12 5.72 -3.40 3.72
CA PHE A 12 6.76 -2.57 4.30
C PHE A 12 7.61 -3.46 5.20
N THR A 13 8.91 -3.51 4.94
CA THR A 13 9.86 -4.30 5.70
C THR A 13 11.20 -3.58 5.81
N HIS A 14 11.89 -3.79 6.93
CA HIS A 14 13.29 -3.42 7.11
C HIS A 14 14.25 -4.42 6.45
N THR A 15 13.74 -5.58 6.02
CA THR A 15 14.53 -6.61 5.37
C THR A 15 14.65 -6.29 3.88
N PRO A 16 15.87 -6.03 3.37
CA PRO A 16 16.07 -5.86 1.95
C PRO A 16 15.65 -7.14 1.20
N PRO A 17 14.99 -7.04 0.03
CA PRO A 17 14.66 -8.22 -0.75
C PRO A 17 15.97 -8.93 -1.15
N SER A 18 16.16 -10.16 -0.70
CA SER A 18 17.31 -10.98 -1.12
C SER A 18 17.10 -11.42 -2.56
N ILE A 19 18.01 -11.06 -3.46
CA ILE A 19 18.04 -11.57 -4.83
C ILE A 19 18.66 -12.98 -4.75
N GLU A 20 17.90 -13.95 -4.24
CA GLU A 20 18.30 -15.35 -4.35
C GLU A 20 17.89 -15.85 -5.74
N THR A 21 18.88 -16.08 -6.60
CA THR A 21 18.72 -16.85 -7.85
C THR A 21 17.93 -18.13 -7.56
N GLU A 22 16.98 -18.43 -8.43
CA GLU A 22 15.82 -19.35 -8.30
C GLU A 22 16.08 -20.78 -7.76
N GLU A 23 17.32 -21.18 -7.51
CA GLU A 23 17.69 -22.55 -7.14
C GLU A 23 17.62 -22.85 -5.63
N LYS A 24 17.41 -21.84 -4.77
CA LYS A 24 17.43 -22.03 -3.29
C LYS A 24 16.11 -21.74 -2.57
N ALA A 25 15.09 -21.28 -3.28
CA ALA A 25 13.81 -20.87 -2.68
C ALA A 25 12.93 -22.06 -2.21
N GLU A 26 13.18 -23.28 -2.71
CA GLU A 26 12.34 -24.45 -2.37
C GLU A 26 12.81 -25.25 -1.14
N ALA A 27 14.02 -25.01 -0.62
CA ALA A 27 14.60 -25.85 0.44
C ALA A 27 14.38 -25.32 1.88
N GLU A 28 13.97 -24.06 2.04
CA GLU A 28 13.72 -23.49 3.36
C GLU A 28 12.28 -23.00 3.43
N GLY A 29 11.40 -23.86 3.94
CA GLY A 29 10.06 -23.46 4.41
C GLY A 29 10.15 -22.42 5.53
N LYS A 30 10.44 -21.17 5.18
CA LYS A 30 10.44 -20.02 6.09
C LYS A 30 9.01 -19.54 6.31
N SER A 31 8.23 -20.34 7.04
CA SER A 31 7.12 -19.82 7.84
C SER A 31 7.71 -19.26 9.15
N VAL A 32 8.32 -18.09 9.08
CA VAL A 32 8.77 -17.28 10.22
C VAL A 32 8.28 -15.88 9.88
N VAL A 33 7.34 -15.34 10.65
CA VAL A 33 6.86 -13.94 10.52
C VAL A 33 8.09 -13.06 10.28
N GLU A 34 8.22 -12.52 9.06
CA GLU A 34 9.46 -11.97 8.55
C GLU A 34 10.08 -11.00 9.56
N ALA A 35 11.23 -11.37 10.13
CA ALA A 35 11.98 -10.48 11.00
C ALA A 35 12.24 -9.18 10.24
N GLY A 36 11.61 -8.08 10.66
CA GLY A 36 11.69 -6.80 9.96
C GLY A 36 10.41 -6.33 9.27
N MET A 37 9.33 -7.12 9.21
CA MET A 37 8.05 -6.67 8.66
C MET A 37 7.45 -5.55 9.51
N ILE A 38 7.20 -4.41 8.87
CA ILE A 38 6.62 -3.20 9.48
C ILE A 38 5.09 -3.24 9.35
N GLY A 39 4.59 -3.72 8.22
CA GLY A 39 3.17 -3.89 7.96
C GLY A 39 2.89 -4.02 6.47
N SER A 40 1.61 -4.18 6.12
CA SER A 40 1.17 -4.27 4.74
C SER A 40 -0.03 -3.36 4.47
N VAL A 41 -0.21 -3.01 3.20
CA VAL A 41 -1.37 -2.27 2.73
C VAL A 41 -1.85 -2.82 1.39
N THR A 42 -3.17 -2.90 1.26
CA THR A 42 -3.83 -3.24 0.00
C THR A 42 -4.26 -1.95 -0.68
N MET A 43 -3.78 -1.74 -1.90
CA MET A 43 -4.16 -0.63 -2.75
C MET A 43 -5.36 -1.03 -3.60
N LEU A 44 -6.40 -0.19 -3.56
CA LEU A 44 -7.63 -0.43 -4.29
C LEU A 44 -7.63 0.34 -5.61
N PRO A 45 -8.19 -0.24 -6.69
CA PRO A 45 -8.44 0.48 -7.93
C PRO A 45 -9.24 1.76 -7.70
N ALA A 46 -8.83 2.85 -8.35
CA ALA A 46 -9.42 4.16 -8.23
C ALA A 46 -9.31 4.95 -9.53
N THR A 47 -10.18 5.96 -9.65
CA THR A 47 -10.07 7.04 -10.62
C THR A 47 -9.63 8.28 -9.84
N PHE A 48 -8.58 8.95 -10.28
CA PHE A 48 -8.08 10.18 -9.68
C PHE A 48 -8.89 11.38 -10.19
N SER A 49 -8.92 12.48 -9.44
CA SER A 49 -9.64 13.72 -9.81
C SER A 49 -9.23 14.27 -11.18
N SER A 50 -8.02 13.93 -11.65
CA SER A 50 -7.48 14.30 -12.95
C SER A 50 -7.98 13.41 -14.11
N GLY A 51 -8.84 12.43 -13.84
CA GLY A 51 -9.33 11.40 -14.76
C GLY A 51 -8.38 10.21 -14.95
N THR A 52 -7.16 10.26 -14.41
CA THR A 52 -6.21 9.16 -14.50
C THR A 52 -6.72 7.95 -13.70
N LEU A 53 -6.51 6.74 -14.23
CA LEU A 53 -6.84 5.48 -13.56
C LEU A 53 -5.63 4.94 -12.80
N GLY A 54 -5.85 4.19 -11.73
CA GLY A 54 -4.75 3.57 -10.99
C GLY A 54 -5.16 3.00 -9.65
N TRP A 55 -4.21 2.79 -8.75
CA TRP A 55 -4.46 2.29 -7.40
C TRP A 55 -4.05 3.32 -6.37
N LYS A 56 -4.80 3.40 -5.27
CA LYS A 56 -4.50 4.27 -4.14
C LYS A 56 -4.55 3.51 -2.81
N ALA A 57 -3.71 3.91 -1.88
CA ALA A 57 -3.80 3.52 -0.49
C ALA A 57 -3.26 4.61 0.45
N THR A 58 -3.80 4.66 1.65
CA THR A 58 -3.24 5.41 2.78
C THR A 58 -3.17 4.49 3.99
N LYS A 59 -2.04 4.51 4.71
CA LYS A 59 -1.84 3.69 5.91
C LYS A 59 -1.06 4.48 6.96
N HIS A 60 -1.53 4.41 8.20
CA HIS A 60 -0.75 4.83 9.36
C HIS A 60 0.00 3.62 9.93
N LEU A 61 1.30 3.79 10.17
CA LEU A 61 2.22 2.77 10.66
C LEU A 61 2.95 3.32 11.89
N ALA A 62 3.23 2.46 12.87
CA ALA A 62 4.13 2.78 13.97
C ALA A 62 5.48 2.08 13.71
N ILE A 63 6.56 2.85 13.64
CA ILE A 63 7.91 2.34 13.38
C ILE A 63 8.78 2.56 14.61
N GLU A 64 9.52 1.54 15.04
CA GLU A 64 10.48 1.64 16.13
C GLU A 64 11.86 2.01 15.57
N LEU A 65 12.37 3.17 15.98
CA LEU A 65 13.70 3.66 15.66
C LEU A 65 14.65 3.29 16.80
N THR A 66 15.83 2.76 16.47
CA THR A 66 16.90 2.54 17.43
C THR A 66 18.00 3.58 17.19
N ASP A 67 18.31 4.36 18.22
CA ASP A 67 19.42 5.32 18.18
C ASP A 67 20.76 4.56 18.11
N PRO A 68 21.62 4.82 17.12
CA PRO A 68 22.84 4.05 16.91
C PRO A 68 23.93 4.31 17.96
N GLU A 69 23.88 5.43 18.67
CA GLU A 69 24.90 5.82 19.66
C GLU A 69 24.49 5.38 21.08
N THR A 70 23.20 5.48 21.40
CA THR A 70 22.68 5.24 22.75
C THR A 70 21.89 3.94 22.88
N GLY A 71 21.52 3.30 21.77
CA GLY A 71 20.70 2.09 21.73
C GLY A 71 19.24 2.32 22.18
N LYS A 72 18.83 3.57 22.40
CA LYS A 72 17.47 3.91 22.84
C LYS A 72 16.47 3.68 21.73
N LYS A 73 15.32 3.11 22.09
CA LYS A 73 14.20 2.85 21.18
C LYS A 73 13.15 3.95 21.27
N THR A 74 12.75 4.50 20.13
CA THR A 74 11.70 5.52 20.02
C THR A 74 10.67 5.08 18.99
N LYS A 75 9.38 5.11 19.33
CA LYS A 75 8.30 4.83 18.38
C LYS A 75 7.87 6.11 17.67
N VAL A 76 7.79 6.07 16.34
CA VAL A 76 7.27 7.15 15.51
C VAL A 76 6.04 6.69 14.74
N ASN A 77 5.04 7.56 14.63
CA ASN A 77 3.86 7.31 13.80
C ASN A 77 4.08 7.93 12.43
N VAL A 78 3.98 7.11 11.38
CA VAL A 78 4.22 7.47 9.98
C VAL A 78 2.93 7.30 9.20
N GLN A 79 2.58 8.30 8.40
CA GLN A 79 1.52 8.17 7.41
C GLN A 79 2.14 7.93 6.04
N VAL A 80 1.75 6.83 5.41
CA VAL A 80 2.19 6.48 4.06
C VAL A 80 1.01 6.62 3.11
N GLN A 81 1.23 7.34 2.01
CA GLN A 81 0.28 7.48 0.91
C GLN A 81 0.93 6.98 -0.37
N ILE A 82 0.31 6.01 -1.04
CA ILE A 82 0.83 5.40 -2.26
C ILE A 82 -0.19 5.56 -3.37
N ASN A 83 0.28 6.06 -4.51
CA ASN A 83 -0.48 6.16 -5.76
C ASN A 83 0.28 5.43 -6.86
N ALA A 84 -0.35 4.45 -7.49
CA ALA A 84 0.16 3.77 -8.69
C ALA A 84 -0.73 4.15 -9.87
N LEU A 85 -0.19 4.89 -10.85
CA LEU A 85 -0.98 5.45 -11.95
C LEU A 85 -0.80 4.63 -13.22
N VAL A 86 -1.90 4.34 -13.92
CA VAL A 86 -1.87 3.71 -15.24
C VAL A 86 -1.42 4.75 -16.26
N LYS A 87 -0.24 4.56 -16.83
CA LYS A 87 0.29 5.45 -17.88
C LYS A 87 -0.65 5.48 -19.09
N GLY A 88 -0.90 6.68 -19.62
CA GLY A 88 -1.77 6.89 -20.77
C GLY A 88 -3.27 6.81 -20.49
N SER A 89 -3.70 6.63 -19.24
CA SER A 89 -5.13 6.54 -18.87
C SER A 89 -5.82 7.89 -18.70
N LYS A 90 -5.09 9.00 -18.82
CA LYS A 90 -5.69 10.32 -18.73
C LYS A 90 -6.53 10.56 -19.99
N PRO A 91 -7.81 10.96 -19.88
CA PRO A 91 -8.59 11.30 -21.05
C PRO A 91 -7.98 12.53 -21.74
N GLU A 92 -7.90 12.49 -23.08
CA GLU A 92 -7.64 13.67 -23.90
C GLU A 92 -8.69 14.74 -23.56
N ALA A 93 -8.30 16.02 -23.56
CA ALA A 93 -9.19 17.11 -23.16
C ALA A 93 -10.49 17.09 -23.99
N GLY A 94 -11.59 16.63 -23.38
CA GLY A 94 -12.89 16.44 -24.03
C GLY A 94 -13.60 15.12 -23.71
N GLY A 95 -12.91 14.11 -23.13
CA GLY A 95 -13.52 12.86 -22.70
C GLY A 95 -14.22 12.98 -21.34
N LYS A 96 -15.55 13.11 -21.32
CA LYS A 96 -16.37 12.91 -20.12
C LYS A 96 -16.48 11.41 -19.84
N ASP A 97 -15.72 10.89 -18.87
CA ASP A 97 -16.12 9.69 -18.15
C ASP A 97 -16.81 10.14 -16.86
N ALA A 98 -18.14 10.10 -16.90
CA ALA A 98 -19.01 10.24 -15.74
C ALA A 98 -19.04 8.89 -15.01
N GLU A 99 -18.48 8.84 -13.80
CA GLU A 99 -18.91 7.99 -12.68
C GLU A 99 -18.08 8.43 -11.45
N ASP A 100 -18.55 9.54 -10.88
CA ASP A 100 -18.19 10.05 -9.56
C ASP A 100 -19.07 9.39 -8.49
N ASP A 101 -18.49 9.25 -7.30
CA ASP A 101 -19.16 9.11 -6.00
C ASP A 101 -20.03 7.86 -5.73
N GLU A 102 -19.45 6.92 -4.99
CA GLU A 102 -20.02 6.37 -3.75
C GLU A 102 -18.96 5.51 -3.06
N GLU A 103 -19.01 5.45 -1.73
CA GLU A 103 -18.18 4.65 -0.82
C GLU A 103 -16.88 5.29 -0.28
N ALA A 104 -17.07 6.40 0.45
CA ALA A 104 -16.16 6.85 1.52
C ALA A 104 -16.90 7.11 2.86
N GLU A 105 -18.07 6.48 3.06
CA GLU A 105 -18.88 6.69 4.27
C GLU A 105 -19.46 5.36 4.82
N GLU A 106 -18.63 4.32 4.96
CA GLU A 106 -19.01 3.13 5.74
C GLU A 106 -17.82 2.54 6.53
N ALA A 107 -17.13 3.39 7.30
CA ALA A 107 -16.16 2.93 8.31
C ALA A 107 -16.22 3.71 9.65
N ALA A 108 -17.10 4.70 9.78
CA ALA A 108 -17.25 5.48 11.02
C ALA A 108 -18.50 5.13 11.86
N ALA A 109 -19.39 4.27 11.36
CA ALA A 109 -20.64 3.91 12.06
C ALA A 109 -20.57 2.64 12.93
N ALA A 110 -19.42 1.95 12.99
CA ALA A 110 -19.27 0.70 13.75
C ALA A 110 -18.69 0.87 15.17
N GLU A 111 -18.42 2.09 15.64
CA GLU A 111 -17.92 2.36 17.02
C GLU A 111 -18.86 3.28 17.82
N ALA A 112 -20.16 3.23 17.58
CA ALA A 112 -21.15 3.96 18.39
C ALA A 112 -22.51 3.24 18.53
N ALA A 113 -22.51 1.89 18.52
CA ALA A 113 -23.68 1.07 18.82
C ALA A 113 -23.40 0.13 20.01
#